data_AF-A0A2E5YQV7-F1
#
_entry.id   AF-A0A2E5YQV7-F1
#
_cell.length_a   1.000
_cell.length_b   1.000
_cell.length_c   1.000
_cell.angle_alpha   90.00
_cell.angle_beta   90.00
_cell.angle_gamma   90.00
#
_symmetry.space_group_name_H-M   'P 1'
#
loop_
_entity.id
_entity.type
_entity.pdbx_description
1 polymer ?
#
loop_
_entity_poly.entity_id
_entity_poly.type
_entity_poly.pdbx_seq_one_letter_code
_entity_poly.pdbx_strand_id
1 'polypeptide(L)'
;MKSLIRSTLPASMALLFMAVSISQAQTVSVQDDSRGENELRSELREAIDRDTDVANTALVFNNTTSGDAVVVCTAFGANGNFIGRGTVRLPARGVRYLRASDLSGGADFVGSALCASRVRVAASAIFLAPGSITNLDVIQAGPWDAHNIRFPLVASY
;
A
#
# COMPACT_ATOMS: atom_id res chain seq x y z
N MET A 1 11.79 -60.51 48.27
CA MET A 1 12.36 -59.94 47.03
C MET A 1 11.37 -60.12 45.89
N LYS A 2 11.34 -59.13 44.97
CA LYS A 2 10.54 -59.01 43.73
C LYS A 2 9.17 -58.33 43.87
N SER A 3 9.23 -57.00 43.93
CA SER A 3 8.14 -56.07 43.59
C SER A 3 8.13 -55.87 42.07
N LEU A 4 6.97 -55.97 41.42
CA LEU A 4 6.77 -55.77 39.99
C LEU A 4 6.06 -54.43 39.75
N ILE A 5 6.80 -53.48 39.19
CA ILE A 5 6.33 -52.16 38.79
C ILE A 5 5.70 -52.30 37.39
N ARG A 6 4.38 -52.10 37.29
CA ARG A 6 3.68 -51.99 36.00
C ARG A 6 3.70 -50.54 35.52
N SER A 7 4.43 -50.34 34.43
CA SER A 7 4.43 -49.13 33.60
C SER A 7 3.13 -49.01 32.82
N THR A 8 2.48 -47.85 32.90
CA THR A 8 1.37 -47.45 32.02
C THR A 8 1.73 -46.13 31.33
N LEU A 9 1.97 -46.21 30.03
CA LEU A 9 2.18 -45.10 29.11
C LEU A 9 0.86 -44.34 28.90
N PRO A 10 0.82 -42.99 29.01
CA PRO A 10 -0.30 -42.22 28.49
C PRO A 10 -0.16 -42.00 26.98
N ALA A 11 -1.27 -42.25 26.28
CA ALA A 11 -1.45 -42.12 24.84
C ALA A 11 -1.29 -40.66 24.38
N SER A 12 -0.45 -40.45 23.38
CA SER A 12 -0.31 -39.19 22.65
C SER A 12 -1.55 -38.94 21.78
N MET A 13 -2.39 -37.99 22.21
CA MET A 13 -3.55 -37.53 21.45
C MET A 13 -3.12 -36.35 20.57
N ALA A 14 -2.74 -36.65 19.33
CA ALA A 14 -2.39 -35.64 18.33
C ALA A 14 -3.66 -34.98 17.78
N LEU A 15 -3.93 -33.74 18.21
CA LEU A 15 -4.95 -32.88 17.61
C LEU A 15 -4.45 -32.35 16.26
N LEU A 16 -4.96 -32.93 15.16
CA LEU A 16 -4.86 -32.34 13.83
C LEU A 16 -5.75 -31.07 13.77
N PHE A 17 -5.13 -29.90 13.88
CA PHE A 17 -5.77 -28.65 13.47
C PHE A 17 -5.77 -28.57 11.94
N MET A 18 -6.93 -28.77 11.31
CA MET A 18 -7.11 -28.44 9.90
C MET A 18 -7.03 -26.91 9.74
N ALA A 19 -5.91 -26.43 9.19
CA ALA A 19 -5.76 -25.04 8.81
C ALA A 19 -6.67 -24.75 7.61
N VAL A 20 -7.76 -24.02 7.85
CA VAL A 20 -8.60 -23.45 6.79
C VAL A 20 -7.80 -22.36 6.09
N SER A 21 -7.35 -22.62 4.87
CA SER A 21 -6.78 -21.59 4.00
C SER A 21 -7.90 -20.75 3.40
N ILE A 22 -8.19 -19.60 3.99
CA ILE A 22 -9.09 -18.61 3.39
C ILE A 22 -8.32 -17.93 2.26
N SER A 23 -8.54 -18.37 1.02
CA SER A 23 -8.11 -17.62 -0.17
C SER A 23 -8.98 -16.37 -0.30
N GLN A 24 -8.49 -15.22 0.19
CA GLN A 24 -9.10 -13.93 -0.14
C GLN A 24 -8.90 -13.66 -1.65
N ALA A 25 -10.00 -13.52 -2.37
CA ALA A 25 -10.01 -13.15 -3.78
C ALA A 25 -9.39 -11.75 -3.93
N GLN A 26 -8.26 -11.67 -4.63
CA GLN A 26 -7.52 -10.43 -4.86
C GLN A 26 -8.24 -9.57 -5.90
N THR A 27 -8.76 -8.41 -5.48
CA THR A 27 -9.27 -7.39 -6.39
C THR A 27 -8.13 -6.53 -6.92
N VAL A 28 -7.79 -6.68 -8.21
CA VAL A 28 -6.98 -5.69 -8.91
C VAL A 28 -7.88 -4.49 -9.20
N SER A 29 -7.73 -3.42 -8.41
CA SER A 29 -8.41 -2.16 -8.67
C SER A 29 -7.72 -1.47 -9.85
N VAL A 30 -8.34 -1.52 -11.03
CA VAL A 30 -7.99 -0.61 -12.13
C VAL A 30 -8.66 0.71 -11.80
N GLN A 31 -7.90 1.59 -11.15
CA GLN A 31 -8.44 2.87 -10.69
C GLN A 31 -8.69 3.82 -11.87
N ASP A 32 -9.79 4.56 -11.78
CA ASP A 32 -10.17 5.61 -12.72
C ASP A 32 -9.05 6.66 -12.86
N ASP A 33 -8.70 6.94 -14.12
CA ASP A 33 -7.55 7.72 -14.60
C ASP A 33 -7.76 9.24 -14.43
N SER A 34 -8.74 9.64 -13.61
CA SER A 34 -9.30 10.99 -13.56
C SER A 34 -8.60 11.92 -12.56
N ARG A 35 -8.01 11.39 -11.48
CA ARG A 35 -7.46 12.19 -10.37
C ARG A 35 -6.13 12.87 -10.69
N GLY A 36 -6.16 14.18 -10.90
CA GLY A 36 -5.01 15.03 -11.21
C GLY A 36 -4.73 16.08 -10.12
N GLU A 37 -4.10 17.17 -10.51
CA GLU A 37 -3.65 18.22 -9.59
C GLU A 37 -4.82 18.93 -8.88
N ASN A 38 -5.92 19.19 -9.60
CA ASN A 38 -7.06 19.92 -9.05
C ASN A 38 -7.77 19.12 -7.96
N GLU A 39 -7.94 17.82 -8.19
CA GLU A 39 -8.51 16.87 -7.23
C GLU A 39 -7.61 16.74 -6.00
N LEU A 40 -6.29 16.62 -6.19
CA LEU A 40 -5.33 16.60 -5.08
C LEU A 40 -5.43 17.88 -4.24
N ARG A 41 -5.52 19.05 -4.89
CA ARG A 41 -5.67 20.34 -4.18
C ARG A 41 -6.99 20.43 -3.42
N SER A 42 -8.09 19.87 -3.94
CA SER A 42 -9.36 19.77 -3.23
C SER A 42 -9.22 18.88 -2.00
N GLU A 43 -8.66 17.67 -2.17
CA GLU A 43 -8.48 16.72 -1.07
C GLU A 43 -7.57 17.27 0.04
N LEU A 44 -6.51 18.02 -0.32
CA LEU A 44 -5.65 18.70 0.64
C LEU A 44 -6.42 19.73 1.47
N ARG A 45 -7.28 20.55 0.85
CA ARG A 45 -8.12 21.51 1.58
C ARG A 45 -9.11 20.78 2.50
N GLU A 46 -9.79 19.77 1.97
CA GLU A 46 -10.73 18.97 2.73
C GLU A 46 -10.08 18.19 3.88
N ALA A 47 -8.80 17.81 3.78
CA ALA A 47 -8.08 17.15 4.88
C ALA A 47 -7.78 18.12 6.03
N ILE A 48 -7.56 19.41 5.73
CA ILE A 48 -7.37 20.45 6.76
C ILE A 48 -8.70 20.71 7.50
N ASP A 49 -9.79 20.78 6.74
CA ASP A 49 -11.11 21.18 7.27
C ASP A 49 -11.93 20.01 7.84
N ARG A 50 -11.45 18.76 7.72
CA ARG A 50 -12.16 17.57 8.19
C ARG A 50 -12.03 17.35 9.69
N ASP A 51 -13.17 17.07 10.32
CA ASP A 51 -13.30 16.63 11.72
C ASP A 51 -13.61 15.11 11.77
N THR A 52 -12.79 14.31 11.09
CA THR A 52 -12.94 12.84 11.00
C THR A 52 -11.60 12.19 11.22
N ASP A 53 -11.47 11.08 11.95
CA ASP A 53 -10.17 10.40 12.22
C ASP A 53 -9.55 9.63 11.01
N VAL A 54 -9.81 10.10 9.80
CA VAL A 54 -9.38 9.50 8.54
C VAL A 54 -7.99 10.00 8.16
N ALA A 55 -7.05 9.07 7.99
CA ALA A 55 -5.68 9.32 7.58
C ALA A 55 -5.37 8.54 6.31
N ASN A 56 -4.74 9.19 5.33
CA ASN A 56 -4.42 8.54 4.07
C ASN A 56 -3.10 9.07 3.50
N THR A 57 -2.40 8.25 2.73
CA THR A 57 -1.19 8.68 2.04
C THR A 57 -1.51 8.88 0.56
N ALA A 58 -1.30 10.08 0.04
CA ALA A 58 -1.32 10.35 -1.39
C ALA A 58 0.08 10.12 -1.97
N LEU A 59 0.20 9.17 -2.89
CA LEU A 59 1.38 8.94 -3.73
C LEU A 59 1.23 9.78 -4.99
N VAL A 60 2.04 10.83 -5.12
CA VAL A 60 1.96 11.79 -6.22
C VAL A 60 3.06 11.50 -7.23
N PHE A 61 2.68 11.50 -8.51
CA PHE A 61 3.56 11.17 -9.61
C PHE A 61 3.53 12.28 -10.66
N ASN A 62 4.70 12.79 -11.04
CA ASN A 62 4.88 13.80 -12.07
C ASN A 62 5.69 13.20 -13.23
N ASN A 63 5.06 13.10 -14.39
CA ASN A 63 5.70 12.65 -15.61
C ASN A 63 6.38 13.82 -16.31
N THR A 64 7.70 13.88 -16.26
CA THR A 64 8.49 14.94 -16.90
C THR A 64 8.77 14.70 -18.37
N THR A 65 8.35 13.55 -18.91
CA THR A 65 8.58 13.17 -20.30
C THR A 65 7.49 13.72 -21.23
N SER A 66 7.73 13.66 -22.55
CA SER A 66 6.80 14.11 -23.58
C SER A 66 5.76 13.07 -24.02
N GLY A 67 5.83 11.85 -23.48
CA GLY A 67 4.89 10.76 -23.78
C GLY A 67 4.14 10.33 -22.52
N ASP A 68 3.04 9.60 -22.70
CA ASP A 68 2.34 8.99 -21.58
C ASP A 68 3.23 7.97 -20.87
N ALA A 69 3.07 7.86 -19.55
CA ALA A 69 3.73 6.87 -18.72
C ALA A 69 2.70 6.02 -17.96
N VAL A 70 3.12 4.86 -17.50
CA VAL A 70 2.31 4.00 -16.62
C VAL A 70 3.13 3.69 -15.38
N VAL A 71 2.55 3.97 -14.22
CA VAL A 71 3.09 3.60 -12.91
C VAL A 71 2.25 2.47 -12.35
N VAL A 72 2.91 1.41 -11.89
CA VAL A 72 2.27 0.28 -11.22
C VAL A 72 2.75 0.25 -9.78
N CYS A 73 1.82 0.29 -8.82
CA CYS A 73 2.12 0.25 -7.39
C CYS A 73 1.60 -1.03 -6.75
N THR A 74 2.43 -1.68 -5.95
CA THR A 74 2.06 -2.83 -5.12
C THR A 74 2.21 -2.47 -3.65
N ALA A 75 1.13 -2.61 -2.87
CA ALA A 75 1.10 -2.33 -1.44
C ALA A 75 1.39 -3.59 -0.63
N PHE A 76 2.17 -3.41 0.43
CA PHE A 76 2.53 -4.41 1.42
C PHE A 76 2.24 -3.87 2.82
N GLY A 77 1.71 -4.70 3.71
CA GLY A 77 1.50 -4.36 5.11
C GLY A 77 2.83 -4.29 5.87
N ALA A 78 2.79 -3.84 7.12
CA ALA A 78 3.96 -3.75 7.99
C ALA A 78 4.70 -5.09 8.20
N ASN A 79 3.98 -6.21 8.09
CA ASN A 79 4.55 -7.56 8.17
C ASN A 79 5.06 -8.10 6.81
N GLY A 80 5.01 -7.30 5.75
CA GLY A 80 5.42 -7.68 4.40
C GLY A 80 4.36 -8.41 3.58
N ASN A 81 3.17 -8.68 4.14
CA ASN A 81 2.09 -9.33 3.40
C ASN A 81 1.58 -8.41 2.28
N PHE A 82 1.28 -8.99 1.12
CA PHE A 82 0.61 -8.28 0.03
C PHE A 82 -0.76 -7.77 0.48
N ILE A 83 -1.04 -6.50 0.23
CA ILE A 83 -2.33 -5.84 0.51
C ILE A 83 -3.13 -5.67 -0.78
N GLY A 84 -2.49 -5.16 -1.83
CA GLY A 84 -3.16 -4.94 -3.11
C GLY A 84 -2.27 -4.23 -4.11
N ARG A 85 -2.85 -3.88 -5.26
CA ARG A 85 -2.14 -3.31 -6.40
C ARG A 85 -3.00 -2.28 -7.11
N GLY A 86 -2.38 -1.18 -7.53
CA GLY A 86 -3.00 -0.12 -8.32
C GLY A 86 -2.12 0.25 -9.52
N THR A 87 -2.74 0.83 -10.53
CA THR A 87 -2.07 1.34 -11.74
C THR A 87 -2.55 2.75 -12.02
N VAL A 88 -1.64 3.63 -12.45
CA VAL A 88 -1.95 4.99 -12.88
C VAL A 88 -1.32 5.25 -14.22
N ARG A 89 -2.07 5.85 -15.15
CA ARG A 89 -1.53 6.39 -16.38
C ARG A 89 -1.24 7.87 -16.18
N LEU A 90 -0.01 8.26 -16.43
CA LEU A 90 0.42 9.66 -16.36
C LEU A 90 0.40 10.25 -17.76
N PRO A 91 -0.39 11.31 -18.02
CA PRO A 91 -0.27 12.00 -19.28
C PRO A 91 1.12 12.62 -19.45
N ALA A 92 1.54 12.85 -20.69
CA ALA A 92 2.75 13.60 -20.99
C ALA A 92 2.77 14.94 -20.24
N ARG A 93 3.88 15.26 -19.56
CA ARG A 93 4.06 16.50 -18.77
C ARG A 93 2.97 16.72 -17.71
N GLY A 94 2.35 15.66 -17.22
CA GLY A 94 1.22 15.72 -16.31
C GLY A 94 1.49 15.11 -14.94
N VAL A 95 0.56 15.38 -14.03
CA VAL A 95 0.57 14.90 -12.65
C VAL A 95 -0.68 14.06 -12.39
N ARG A 96 -0.50 12.92 -11.73
CA ARG A 96 -1.59 12.11 -11.15
C ARG A 96 -1.19 11.63 -9.77
N TYR A 97 -2.15 11.13 -9.01
CA TYR A 97 -1.87 10.52 -7.71
C TYR A 97 -2.71 9.27 -7.46
N LEU A 98 -2.23 8.42 -6.55
CA LEU A 98 -3.00 7.37 -5.88
C LEU A 98 -3.09 7.68 -4.39
N ARG A 99 -4.11 7.17 -3.73
CA ARG A 99 -4.18 7.09 -2.28
C ARG A 99 -3.78 5.70 -1.82
N ALA A 100 -3.31 5.57 -0.58
CA ALA A 100 -3.03 4.27 0.01
C ALA A 100 -4.31 3.40 0.06
N SER A 101 -5.45 4.01 0.40
CA SER A 101 -6.73 3.31 0.45
C SER A 101 -7.20 2.75 -0.90
N ASP A 102 -6.73 3.33 -2.00
CA ASP A 102 -7.01 2.82 -3.34
C ASP A 102 -6.30 1.48 -3.59
N LEU A 103 -5.13 1.30 -2.98
CA LEU A 103 -4.34 0.07 -3.07
C LEU A 103 -4.89 -1.04 -2.17
N SER A 104 -5.54 -0.70 -1.06
CA SER A 104 -6.15 -1.68 -0.14
C SER A 104 -7.63 -1.96 -0.42
N GLY A 105 -8.24 -1.31 -1.40
CA GLY A 105 -9.68 -1.42 -1.64
C GLY A 105 -10.52 -0.84 -0.50
N GLY A 106 -10.00 0.17 0.20
CA GLY A 106 -10.69 0.84 1.32
C GLY A 106 -10.46 0.21 2.69
N ALA A 107 -9.60 -0.80 2.82
CA ALA A 107 -9.25 -1.37 4.13
C ALA A 107 -8.16 -0.55 4.83
N ASP A 108 -8.23 -0.51 6.16
CA ASP A 108 -7.23 0.12 7.02
C ASP A 108 -5.91 -0.66 6.99
N PHE A 109 -4.79 0.03 6.80
CA PHE A 109 -3.47 -0.57 6.93
C PHE A 109 -2.36 0.46 7.10
N VAL A 110 -1.24 -0.02 7.65
CA VAL A 110 0.04 0.68 7.68
C VAL A 110 1.08 -0.23 7.03
N GLY A 111 1.93 0.34 6.19
CA GLY A 111 2.96 -0.43 5.49
C GLY A 111 3.73 0.38 4.46
N SER A 112 3.93 -0.20 3.28
CA SER A 112 4.66 0.45 2.20
C SER A 112 4.12 0.08 0.83
N ALA A 113 4.35 0.94 -0.17
CA ALA A 113 4.17 0.59 -1.57
C ALA A 113 5.52 0.53 -2.28
N LEU A 114 5.64 -0.42 -3.20
CA LEU A 114 6.66 -0.42 -4.24
C LEU A 114 5.99 -0.05 -5.56
N CYS A 115 6.37 1.09 -6.13
CA CYS A 115 5.88 1.55 -7.42
C CYS A 115 6.97 1.49 -8.48
N ALA A 116 6.60 1.05 -9.67
CA ALA A 116 7.50 0.89 -10.81
C ALA A 116 6.96 1.62 -12.06
N SER A 117 7.85 2.23 -12.83
CA SER A 117 7.56 2.80 -14.16
C SER A 117 8.68 2.51 -15.15
N ARG A 118 8.33 2.31 -16.43
CA ARG A 118 9.32 2.12 -17.50
C ARG A 118 10.09 3.40 -17.86
N VAL A 119 9.54 4.56 -17.50
CA VAL A 119 10.19 5.85 -17.70
C VAL A 119 10.45 6.51 -16.35
N ARG A 120 11.37 7.47 -16.32
CA ARG A 120 11.64 8.23 -15.10
C ARG A 120 10.44 9.08 -14.75
N VAL A 121 9.94 8.93 -13.52
CA VAL A 121 8.84 9.70 -12.95
C VAL A 121 9.34 10.34 -11.67
N ALA A 122 9.12 11.64 -11.52
CA ALA A 122 9.35 12.30 -10.24
C ALA A 122 8.19 11.96 -9.32
N ALA A 123 8.47 11.54 -8.09
CA ALA A 123 7.43 11.12 -7.17
C ALA A 123 7.62 11.71 -5.77
N SER A 124 6.50 11.94 -5.10
CA SER A 124 6.44 12.40 -3.72
C SER A 124 5.30 11.66 -2.99
N ALA A 125 5.33 11.67 -1.66
CA ALA A 125 4.21 11.21 -0.85
C ALA A 125 3.77 12.32 0.11
N ILE A 126 2.46 12.41 0.29
CA ILE A 126 1.84 13.37 1.19
C ILE A 126 0.95 12.59 2.14
N PHE A 127 1.21 12.69 3.43
CA PHE A 127 0.33 12.23 4.48
C PHE A 127 -0.80 13.25 4.67
N LEU A 128 -2.03 12.76 4.53
CA LEU A 128 -3.27 13.51 4.69
C LEU A 128 -3.91 13.01 5.98
N ALA A 129 -3.94 13.86 7.01
CA ALA A 129 -4.60 13.57 8.27
C ALA A 129 -5.35 14.81 8.77
N PRO A 130 -6.28 14.67 9.72
CA PRO A 130 -7.08 15.78 10.21
C PRO A 130 -6.17 16.84 10.84
N GLY A 131 -6.26 18.07 10.32
CA GLY A 131 -5.43 19.18 10.79
C GLY A 131 -3.93 19.04 10.52
N SER A 132 -3.47 18.04 9.76
CA SER A 132 -2.05 17.86 9.43
C SER A 132 -1.83 17.33 8.01
N ILE A 133 -1.02 18.08 7.26
CA ILE A 133 -0.50 17.67 5.95
C ILE A 133 1.01 17.65 6.06
N THR A 134 1.60 16.48 5.82
CA THR A 134 3.05 16.31 5.94
C THR A 134 3.62 15.58 4.73
N ASN A 135 4.73 16.07 4.19
CA ASN A 135 5.46 15.33 3.16
C ASN A 135 6.13 14.12 3.80
N LEU A 136 6.01 12.95 3.16
CA LEU A 136 6.70 11.75 3.58
C LEU A 136 7.94 11.51 2.72
N ASP A 137 8.99 10.99 3.34
CA ASP A 137 10.21 10.62 2.63
C ASP A 137 9.94 9.47 1.66
N VAL A 138 10.34 9.68 0.41
CA VAL A 138 10.24 8.70 -0.66
C VAL A 138 11.62 8.11 -0.92
N ILE A 139 11.70 6.78 -0.88
CA ILE A 139 12.96 6.07 -1.11
C ILE A 139 12.98 5.62 -2.57
N GLN A 140 13.71 6.34 -3.42
CA GLN A 140 14.06 5.84 -4.74
C GLN A 140 15.24 4.87 -4.61
N ALA A 141 15.16 3.71 -5.28
CA ALA A 141 16.20 2.68 -5.23
C ALA A 141 17.44 3.12 -6.05
N GLY A 142 18.17 4.12 -5.57
CA GLY A 142 19.42 4.58 -6.16
C GLY A 142 19.36 4.99 -7.65
N PRO A 143 20.53 5.27 -8.26
CA PRO A 143 20.60 5.72 -9.66
C PRO A 143 20.27 4.63 -10.68
N TRP A 144 20.56 3.37 -10.34
CA TRP A 144 20.46 2.22 -11.25
C TRP A 144 19.09 1.54 -11.23
N ASP A 145 18.27 1.83 -10.21
CA ASP A 145 16.92 1.31 -10.06
C ASP A 145 15.93 2.47 -9.86
N ALA A 146 16.18 3.59 -10.56
CA ALA A 146 15.37 4.81 -10.56
C ALA A 146 13.92 4.60 -11.07
N HIS A 147 13.63 3.40 -11.54
CA HIS A 147 12.31 2.94 -11.94
C HIS A 147 11.49 2.46 -10.75
N ASN A 148 12.13 2.03 -9.66
CA ASN A 148 11.50 1.53 -8.45
C ASN A 148 11.53 2.58 -7.34
N ILE A 149 10.34 2.88 -6.83
CA ILE A 149 10.10 3.92 -5.84
C ILE A 149 9.32 3.30 -4.67
N ARG A 150 9.85 3.44 -3.46
CA ARG A 150 9.20 2.96 -2.25
C ARG A 150 8.60 4.11 -1.45
N PHE A 151 7.36 3.94 -1.04
CA PHE A 151 6.61 4.91 -0.24
C PHE A 151 6.19 4.28 1.10
N PRO A 152 6.32 4.97 2.23
CA PRO A 152 5.56 4.62 3.43
C PRO A 152 4.07 4.86 3.18
N LEU A 153 3.20 3.99 3.69
CA LEU A 153 1.75 4.09 3.53
C LEU A 153 1.02 4.00 4.86
N VAL A 154 0.00 4.84 4.96
CA VAL A 154 -1.08 4.76 5.96
C VAL A 154 -2.39 4.95 5.23
N ALA A 155 -3.37 4.09 5.52
CA ALA A 155 -4.77 4.26 5.18
C ALA A 155 -5.62 3.92 6.41
N SER A 156 -6.52 4.82 6.81
CA SER A 156 -7.65 4.55 7.69
C SER A 156 -8.92 5.07 7.02
N TYR A 157 -10.07 4.49 7.37
CA TYR A 157 -11.38 4.80 6.79
C TYR A 157 -12.43 5.12 7.85
#